data_AF-R1DEC8-F1
#
_entry.id   AF-R1DEC8-F1
#
_cell.length_a   1.000
_cell.length_b   1.000
_cell.length_c   1.000
_cell.angle_alpha   90.00
_cell.angle_beta   90.00
_cell.angle_gamma   90.00
#
_symmetry.space_group_name_H-M   'P 1'
#
loop_
_entity.id
_entity.type
_entity.pdbx_description
1 polymer ?
#
loop_
_entity_poly.entity_id
_entity_poly.type
_entity_poly.pdbx_seq_one_letter_code
_entity_poly.pdbx_strand_id
1 'polypeptide(L)'
;MPDLSLRLWAQPHAEEVLGTCLLLEHSPTTVLAVDRRGFAAVIVDEAARVGGSEEPELPEPWPSLQLCRSTAGGKPQWRRLDRSSAAGSSAAEPLDLASAARLAASEARSPLTPAGRRWVVDAIRGYYTQHVLEPSVRGFLSILEKQFPRSDLYLFELLQNAVDDGARVVRLELLPGPALRLSHDGRGFSPLDVNGLASVGMSTKQSRRAAGFMGIGFKACHKRFAHVRCADPDWRFDAWVLLPRWAEDSSGSPVASGCVFELLRPRGGLDALRRDLRWLPPSVPPLLARCALAADQRDGDAPRAAWELVWVGERLVCERVDGADAEEEASFFFQVDSNGVPCCGCGGDA
;
A
#
# COMPACT_ATOMS: atom_id res chain seq x y z
N MET A 1 22.62 11.69 -22.72
CA MET A 1 21.40 10.90 -22.45
C MET A 1 20.10 11.66 -22.78
N PRO A 2 19.96 12.36 -23.92
CA PRO A 2 18.70 13.04 -24.25
C PRO A 2 17.56 12.10 -24.69
N ASP A 3 17.85 10.84 -25.04
CA ASP A 3 16.85 9.91 -25.60
C ASP A 3 16.05 9.08 -24.56
N LEU A 4 16.37 9.20 -23.26
CA LEU A 4 15.57 8.53 -22.22
C LEU A 4 14.25 9.28 -22.03
N SER A 5 13.14 8.56 -21.80
CA SER A 5 11.90 9.21 -21.39
C SER A 5 12.13 10.00 -20.10
N LEU A 6 11.41 11.12 -19.94
CA LEU A 6 11.57 12.00 -18.77
C LEU A 6 11.43 11.22 -17.46
N ARG A 7 10.50 10.27 -17.42
CA ARG A 7 10.28 9.37 -16.30
C ARG A 7 11.48 8.47 -15.99
N LEU A 8 12.03 7.78 -17.00
CA LEU A 8 13.19 6.89 -16.79
C LEU A 8 14.43 7.66 -16.37
N TRP A 9 14.63 8.85 -16.94
CA TRP A 9 15.70 9.75 -16.52
C TRP A 9 15.52 10.22 -15.06
N ALA A 10 14.29 10.55 -14.66
CA ALA A 10 14.03 11.16 -13.37
C ALA A 10 14.16 10.21 -12.18
N GLN A 11 13.97 8.90 -12.36
CA GLN A 11 13.96 7.91 -11.26
C GLN A 11 15.16 8.06 -10.29
N PRO A 12 16.43 7.97 -10.73
CA PRO A 12 17.57 8.08 -9.80
C PRO A 12 17.67 9.45 -9.12
N HIS A 13 17.26 10.52 -9.81
CA HIS A 13 17.34 11.88 -9.30
C HIS A 13 16.23 12.18 -8.28
N ALA A 14 15.03 11.67 -8.52
CA ALA A 14 13.90 11.78 -7.61
C ALA A 14 14.14 10.98 -6.33
N GLU A 15 14.64 9.74 -6.45
CA GLU A 15 14.91 8.87 -5.28
C GLU A 15 15.99 9.42 -4.36
N GLU A 16 16.99 10.14 -4.89
CA GLU A 16 18.03 10.80 -4.09
C GLU A 16 17.47 11.83 -3.09
N VAL A 17 16.37 12.50 -3.44
CA VAL A 17 15.77 13.57 -2.62
C VAL A 17 14.51 13.10 -1.90
N LEU A 18 13.67 12.31 -2.56
CA LEU A 18 12.34 11.92 -2.09
C LEU A 18 12.34 10.54 -1.42
N GLY A 19 13.40 9.74 -1.60
CA GLY A 19 13.38 8.32 -1.25
C GLY A 19 12.42 7.53 -2.14
N THR A 20 11.71 6.56 -1.56
CA THR A 20 10.78 5.72 -2.32
C THR A 20 9.61 6.53 -2.87
N CYS A 21 9.53 6.64 -4.20
CA CYS A 21 8.46 7.32 -4.91
C CYS A 21 8.07 6.59 -6.21
N LEU A 22 6.85 6.87 -6.67
CA LEU A 22 6.34 6.48 -7.97
C LEU A 22 6.48 7.64 -8.92
N LEU A 23 6.91 7.37 -10.14
CA LEU A 23 6.86 8.34 -11.21
C LEU A 23 5.67 8.02 -12.11
N LEU A 24 4.71 8.93 -12.16
CA LEU A 24 3.47 8.80 -12.92
C LEU A 24 3.41 9.89 -13.99
N GLU A 25 3.23 9.49 -15.25
CA GLU A 25 3.12 10.43 -16.37
C GLU A 25 1.78 11.17 -16.29
N HIS A 26 1.85 12.50 -16.30
CA HIS A 26 0.68 13.38 -16.33
C HIS A 26 0.41 13.89 -17.75
N SER A 27 1.48 14.20 -18.48
CA SER A 27 1.47 14.61 -19.88
C SER A 27 2.77 14.11 -20.54
N PRO A 28 2.94 14.26 -21.88
CA PRO A 28 4.21 13.96 -22.54
C PRO A 28 5.42 14.74 -22.00
N THR A 29 5.20 15.91 -21.39
CA THR A 29 6.23 16.81 -20.87
C THR A 29 6.28 16.89 -19.36
N THR A 30 5.33 16.25 -18.67
CA THR A 30 5.15 16.39 -17.22
C THR A 30 5.02 15.02 -16.57
N VAL A 31 5.90 14.75 -15.60
CA VAL A 31 5.84 13.57 -14.74
C VAL A 31 5.63 14.03 -13.29
N LEU A 32 4.78 13.33 -12.54
CA LEU A 32 4.59 13.56 -11.12
C LEU A 32 5.34 12.49 -10.33
N ALA A 33 6.15 12.93 -9.37
CA ALA A 33 6.69 12.07 -8.33
C ALA A 33 5.69 12.00 -7.17
N VAL A 34 5.29 10.78 -6.81
CA VAL A 34 4.28 10.50 -5.80
C VAL A 34 4.87 9.58 -4.74
N ASP A 35 4.87 9.99 -3.48
CA ASP A 35 5.35 9.17 -2.36
C ASP A 35 4.17 8.72 -1.46
N ARG A 36 4.47 8.23 -0.26
CA ARG A 36 3.43 7.79 0.70
C ARG A 36 2.46 8.89 1.11
N ARG A 37 2.85 10.16 1.01
CA ARG A 37 2.06 11.31 1.48
C ARG A 37 1.25 11.96 0.36
N GLY A 38 1.59 11.69 -0.90
CA GLY A 38 0.89 12.25 -2.07
C GLY A 38 1.87 12.78 -3.11
N PHE A 39 1.46 13.85 -3.81
CA PHE A 39 2.32 14.52 -4.78
C PHE A 39 3.51 15.18 -4.09
N ALA A 40 4.72 14.73 -4.45
CA ALA A 40 5.97 15.14 -3.83
C ALA A 40 6.74 16.15 -4.70
N ALA A 41 6.79 15.92 -6.01
CA ALA A 41 7.42 16.82 -6.96
C ALA A 41 6.77 16.74 -8.35
N VAL A 42 6.90 17.82 -9.11
CA VAL A 42 6.66 17.82 -10.55
C VAL A 42 8.00 17.76 -11.29
N ILE A 43 8.05 17.01 -12.39
CA ILE A 43 9.26 16.78 -13.18
C ILE A 43 8.96 17.23 -14.61
N VAL A 44 9.86 18.04 -15.17
CA VAL A 44 9.72 18.62 -16.53
C VAL A 44 11.07 18.70 -17.25
N ASP A 45 11.00 18.86 -18.57
CA ASP A 45 12.12 19.29 -19.40
C ASP A 45 12.31 20.81 -19.37
N GLU A 46 13.56 21.26 -19.23
CA GLU A 46 13.95 22.68 -19.08
C GLU A 46 13.22 23.40 -17.92
N ALA A 47 13.39 24.72 -17.79
CA ALA A 47 12.64 25.53 -16.83
C ALA A 47 11.20 25.79 -17.31
N ALA A 48 10.56 24.78 -17.92
CA ALA A 48 9.17 24.86 -18.34
C ALA A 48 8.31 25.27 -17.15
N ARG A 49 7.45 26.26 -17.39
CA ARG A 49 6.47 26.70 -16.39
C ARG A 49 5.34 25.71 -16.40
N VAL A 50 5.26 24.90 -15.36
CA VAL A 50 4.10 24.05 -15.11
C VAL A 50 2.87 24.95 -14.95
N GLY A 51 1.83 24.70 -15.74
CA GLY A 51 0.58 25.48 -15.71
C GLY A 51 0.49 26.63 -16.73
N GLY A 52 1.19 26.51 -17.87
CA GLY A 52 0.85 27.29 -19.07
C GLY A 52 -0.53 26.94 -19.62
N SER A 53 -1.13 27.80 -20.44
CA SER A 53 -2.50 27.61 -20.97
C SER A 53 -2.72 26.35 -21.82
N GLU A 54 -1.64 25.71 -22.26
CA GLU A 54 -1.67 24.49 -23.08
C GLU A 54 -1.44 23.20 -22.27
N GLU A 55 -0.99 23.29 -21.00
CA GLU A 55 -0.78 22.12 -20.16
C GLU A 55 -2.04 21.76 -19.36
N PRO A 56 -2.39 20.46 -19.22
CA PRO A 56 -3.44 20.05 -18.31
C PRO A 56 -3.13 20.51 -16.89
N GLU A 57 -4.16 20.95 -16.17
CA GLU A 57 -4.01 21.40 -14.81
C GLU A 57 -3.55 20.24 -13.90
N LEU A 58 -2.53 20.49 -13.09
CA LEU A 58 -2.03 19.50 -12.15
C LEU A 58 -3.11 19.14 -11.11
N PRO A 59 -3.19 17.85 -10.72
CA PRO A 59 -4.09 17.41 -9.68
C PRO A 59 -3.74 18.07 -8.34
N GLU A 60 -4.74 18.57 -7.62
CA GLU A 60 -4.54 19.14 -6.29
C GLU A 60 -4.35 18.06 -5.21
N PRO A 61 -3.49 18.31 -4.20
CA PRO A 61 -2.70 19.51 -3.98
C PRO A 61 -1.43 19.55 -4.84
N TRP A 62 -0.99 20.76 -5.20
CA TRP A 62 0.22 20.92 -6.01
C TRP A 62 1.48 20.59 -5.19
N PRO A 63 2.48 19.91 -5.79
CA PRO A 63 3.76 19.72 -5.13
C PRO A 63 4.49 21.06 -4.99
N SER A 64 5.28 21.20 -3.91
CA SER A 64 6.10 22.38 -3.66
C SER A 64 7.49 22.31 -4.31
N LEU A 65 7.82 21.19 -4.94
CA LEU A 65 9.11 20.91 -5.56
C LEU A 65 8.96 20.66 -7.06
N GLN A 66 9.94 21.14 -7.81
CA GLN A 66 10.11 20.86 -9.22
C GLN A 66 11.52 20.33 -9.49
N LEU A 67 11.63 19.25 -10.26
CA LEU A 67 12.87 18.71 -10.80
C LEU A 67 12.93 18.98 -12.31
N CYS A 68 13.96 19.70 -12.76
CA CYS A 68 14.14 20.05 -14.16
C CYS A 68 15.26 19.23 -14.80
N ARG A 69 15.00 18.60 -15.94
CA ARG A 69 16.03 18.03 -16.82
C ARG A 69 16.59 19.11 -17.74
N SER A 70 17.91 19.19 -17.85
CA SER A 70 18.55 20.03 -18.86
C SER A 70 18.60 19.30 -20.21
N THR A 71 18.00 19.89 -21.23
CA THR A 71 18.09 19.46 -22.65
C THR A 71 19.49 19.68 -23.24
N ALA A 72 20.23 20.66 -22.72
CA ALA A 72 21.62 20.97 -23.12
C ALA A 72 22.68 20.08 -22.43
N GLY A 73 22.27 19.06 -21.64
CA GLY A 73 23.18 18.14 -20.97
C GLY A 73 23.74 18.63 -19.64
N GLY A 74 23.09 19.59 -18.99
CA GLY A 74 23.41 20.07 -17.64
C GLY A 74 22.97 19.13 -16.50
N LYS A 75 23.42 19.45 -15.28
CA LYS A 75 23.00 18.73 -14.06
C LYS A 75 21.50 18.91 -13.79
N PRO A 76 20.83 17.92 -13.18
CA PRO A 76 19.45 18.09 -12.70
C PRO A 76 19.34 19.28 -11.76
N GLN A 77 18.25 20.04 -11.87
CA GLN A 77 18.01 21.21 -11.02
C GLN A 77 16.72 21.05 -10.23
N TRP A 78 16.83 21.11 -8.90
CA TRP A 78 15.69 21.21 -8.00
C TRP A 78 15.30 22.66 -7.80
N ARG A 79 14.00 22.94 -7.72
CA ARG A 79 13.45 24.28 -7.50
C ARG A 79 12.23 24.22 -6.60
N ARG A 80 11.95 25.33 -5.91
CA ARG A 80 10.69 25.53 -5.21
C ARG A 80 9.61 25.97 -6.22
N LEU A 81 8.45 25.32 -6.17
CA LEU A 81 7.27 25.73 -6.92
C LEU A 81 6.39 26.59 -6.01
N ASP A 82 6.14 27.85 -6.40
CA ASP A 82 5.29 28.79 -5.66
C ASP A 82 4.18 29.36 -6.55
N ARG A 83 2.92 28.98 -6.28
CA ARG A 83 1.74 29.47 -7.02
C ARG A 83 1.29 30.87 -6.60
N SER A 84 1.78 31.43 -5.49
CA SER A 84 1.42 32.81 -5.10
C SER A 84 1.84 33.85 -6.14
N SER A 85 2.70 33.44 -7.08
CA SER A 85 3.17 34.25 -8.20
C SER A 85 2.50 33.97 -9.54
N ALA A 86 1.17 33.82 -9.55
CA ALA A 86 0.36 33.68 -10.76
C ALA A 86 0.49 34.86 -11.78
N ALA A 87 1.31 35.86 -11.49
CA ALA A 87 1.79 36.83 -12.48
C ALA A 87 3.28 37.15 -12.23
N GLY A 88 4.16 36.63 -13.07
CA GLY A 88 5.47 37.23 -13.31
C GLY A 88 6.57 37.10 -12.24
N SER A 89 6.62 36.04 -11.44
CA SER A 89 7.81 35.81 -10.59
C SER A 89 9.00 35.28 -11.40
N SER A 90 10.18 35.79 -11.05
CA SER A 90 11.49 35.29 -11.48
C SER A 90 11.57 33.78 -11.27
N ALA A 91 12.22 33.07 -12.20
CA ALA A 91 12.47 31.64 -12.05
C ALA A 91 13.10 31.38 -10.67
N ALA A 92 12.43 30.59 -9.82
CA ALA A 92 12.91 30.32 -8.47
C ALA A 92 14.36 29.81 -8.52
N GLU A 93 15.20 30.32 -7.62
CA GLU A 93 16.60 29.93 -7.51
C GLU A 93 16.74 28.41 -7.37
N PRO A 94 17.75 27.79 -8.01
CA PRO A 94 18.03 26.38 -7.82
C PRO A 94 18.28 26.05 -6.35
N LEU A 95 17.68 24.96 -5.88
CA LEU A 95 17.91 24.39 -4.56
C LEU A 95 19.08 23.41 -4.61
N ASP A 96 19.93 23.43 -3.59
CA ASP A 96 20.82 22.31 -3.32
C ASP A 96 20.02 21.08 -2.85
N LEU A 97 20.64 19.89 -2.92
CA LEU A 97 19.99 18.63 -2.56
C LEU A 97 19.49 18.61 -1.11
N ALA A 98 20.24 19.21 -0.19
CA ALA A 98 19.87 19.26 1.22
C ALA A 98 18.61 20.12 1.46
N SER A 99 18.47 21.23 0.74
CA SER A 99 17.30 22.10 0.79
C SER A 99 16.09 21.46 0.12
N ALA A 100 16.29 20.77 -1.00
CA ALA A 100 15.25 20.00 -1.65
C ALA A 100 14.73 18.88 -0.73
N ALA A 101 15.62 18.12 -0.09
CA ALA A 101 15.26 17.05 0.83
C ALA A 101 14.52 17.57 2.08
N ARG A 102 14.96 18.70 2.66
CA ARG A 102 14.23 19.36 3.76
C ARG A 102 12.82 19.77 3.35
N LEU A 103 12.65 20.31 2.14
CA LEU A 103 11.34 20.71 1.65
C LEU A 103 10.42 19.49 1.37
N ALA A 104 10.97 18.41 0.82
CA ALA A 104 10.25 17.16 0.59
C ALA A 104 9.78 16.49 1.90
N ALA A 105 10.64 16.53 2.93
CA ALA A 105 10.37 15.97 4.25
C ALA A 105 9.39 16.80 5.07
N SER A 106 9.22 18.10 4.78
CA SER A 106 8.35 19.01 5.54
C SER A 106 6.95 18.43 5.75
N GLU A 107 6.44 18.47 6.98
CA GLU A 107 5.12 17.95 7.36
C GLU A 107 3.95 18.72 6.71
N ALA A 108 4.19 19.92 6.17
CA ALA A 108 3.18 20.83 5.65
C ALA A 108 2.53 20.43 4.31
N ARG A 109 2.76 19.21 3.78
CA ARG A 109 2.09 18.76 2.55
C ARG A 109 0.63 18.48 2.83
N SER A 110 -0.25 19.17 2.10
CA SER A 110 -1.68 18.90 2.14
C SER A 110 -1.95 17.45 1.73
N PRO A 111 -2.93 16.78 2.36
CA PRO A 111 -3.36 15.47 1.93
C PRO A 111 -3.94 15.54 0.52
N LEU A 112 -3.87 14.43 -0.23
CA LEU A 112 -4.48 14.35 -1.55
C LEU A 112 -5.98 14.65 -1.47
N THR A 113 -6.48 15.47 -2.40
CA THR A 113 -7.92 15.64 -2.59
C THR A 113 -8.54 14.35 -3.14
N PRO A 114 -9.87 14.16 -3.07
CA PRO A 114 -10.52 13.03 -3.74
C PRO A 114 -10.19 12.97 -5.24
N ALA A 115 -10.10 14.12 -5.91
CA ALA A 115 -9.69 14.20 -7.31
C ALA A 115 -8.22 13.76 -7.51
N GLY A 116 -7.32 14.16 -6.61
CA GLY A 116 -5.92 13.74 -6.63
C GLY A 116 -5.75 12.23 -6.43
N ARG A 117 -6.51 11.62 -5.52
CA ARG A 117 -6.48 10.16 -5.29
C ARG A 117 -7.00 9.38 -6.48
N ARG A 118 -8.11 9.83 -7.08
CA ARG A 118 -8.63 9.31 -8.34
C ARG A 118 -7.58 9.40 -9.44
N TRP A 119 -6.93 10.55 -9.58
CA TRP A 119 -5.88 10.76 -10.56
C TRP A 119 -4.73 9.76 -10.38
N VAL A 120 -4.28 9.51 -9.15
CA VAL A 120 -3.24 8.50 -8.88
C VAL A 120 -3.66 7.12 -9.36
N VAL A 121 -4.89 6.68 -9.04
CA VAL A 121 -5.41 5.38 -9.48
C VAL A 121 -5.48 5.30 -11.01
N ASP A 122 -6.00 6.34 -11.65
CA ASP A 122 -6.12 6.41 -13.11
C ASP A 122 -4.76 6.46 -13.82
N ALA A 123 -3.78 7.16 -13.25
CA ALA A 123 -2.42 7.23 -13.78
C ALA A 123 -1.68 5.89 -13.66
N ILE A 124 -1.81 5.18 -12.52
CA ILE A 124 -1.28 3.82 -12.34
C ILE A 124 -1.90 2.87 -13.38
N ARG A 125 -3.23 2.94 -13.56
CA ARG A 125 -3.94 2.16 -14.56
C ARG A 125 -3.48 2.50 -15.97
N GLY A 126 -3.30 3.78 -16.29
CA GLY A 126 -2.85 4.27 -17.58
C GLY A 126 -1.48 3.70 -17.94
N TYR A 127 -0.53 3.78 -17.00
CA TYR A 127 0.79 3.18 -17.13
C TYR A 127 0.69 1.69 -17.47
N TYR A 128 0.02 0.91 -16.63
CA TYR A 128 -0.06 -0.53 -16.86
C TYR A 128 -0.87 -0.92 -18.09
N THR A 129 -1.85 -0.12 -18.52
CA THR A 129 -2.60 -0.39 -19.76
C THR A 129 -1.69 -0.36 -20.99
N GLN A 130 -0.69 0.52 -21.01
CA GLN A 130 0.29 0.58 -22.09
C GLN A 130 1.23 -0.64 -22.10
N HIS A 131 1.57 -1.17 -20.92
CA HIS A 131 2.57 -2.24 -20.78
C HIS A 131 1.99 -3.66 -20.61
N VAL A 132 0.71 -3.82 -20.23
CA VAL A 132 0.11 -5.15 -19.95
C VAL A 132 0.03 -6.06 -21.18
N LEU A 133 0.09 -5.48 -22.38
CA LEU A 133 0.10 -6.22 -23.63
C LEU A 133 1.50 -6.71 -24.02
N GLU A 134 2.55 -6.26 -23.34
CA GLU A 134 3.90 -6.75 -23.61
C GLU A 134 3.98 -8.26 -23.33
N PRO A 135 4.51 -9.06 -24.27
CA PRO A 135 4.62 -10.51 -24.10
C PRO A 135 5.35 -10.94 -22.83
N SER A 136 6.33 -10.15 -22.37
CA SER A 136 7.06 -10.33 -21.12
C SER A 136 6.14 -10.26 -19.90
N VAL A 137 5.25 -9.26 -19.83
CA VAL A 137 4.29 -9.08 -18.74
C VAL A 137 3.25 -10.21 -18.75
N ARG A 138 2.74 -10.59 -19.92
CA ARG A 138 1.81 -11.73 -20.05
C ARG A 138 2.44 -13.05 -19.62
N GLY A 139 3.68 -13.30 -20.06
CA GLY A 139 4.44 -14.48 -19.67
C GLY A 139 4.67 -14.53 -18.15
N PHE A 140 5.02 -13.40 -17.56
CA PHE A 140 5.19 -13.26 -16.12
C PHE A 140 3.89 -13.51 -15.34
N LEU A 141 2.76 -12.93 -15.77
CA LEU A 141 1.44 -13.21 -15.17
C LEU A 141 1.07 -14.70 -15.25
N SER A 142 1.32 -15.35 -16.39
CA SER A 142 1.10 -16.78 -16.54
C SER A 142 1.97 -17.64 -15.62
N ILE A 143 3.19 -17.20 -15.30
CA ILE A 143 4.08 -17.90 -14.38
C ILE A 143 3.58 -17.73 -12.94
N LEU A 144 3.15 -16.53 -12.58
CA LEU A 144 2.62 -16.23 -11.25
C LEU A 144 1.37 -17.03 -10.92
N GLU A 145 0.43 -17.16 -11.87
CA GLU A 145 -0.75 -18.00 -11.68
C GLU A 145 -0.39 -19.46 -11.33
N LYS A 146 0.70 -19.98 -11.90
CA LYS A 146 1.22 -21.33 -11.63
C LYS A 146 1.97 -21.41 -10.30
N GLN A 147 2.52 -20.31 -9.80
CA GLN A 147 3.32 -20.25 -8.57
C GLN A 147 2.49 -20.24 -7.28
N PHE A 148 1.17 -20.08 -7.34
CA PHE A 148 0.33 -20.27 -6.16
C PHE A 148 -0.04 -21.75 -6.04
N PRO A 149 0.61 -22.58 -5.21
CA PRO A 149 0.26 -24.00 -5.12
C PRO A 149 -1.13 -24.20 -4.51
N ARG A 150 -1.56 -23.31 -3.61
CA ARG A 150 -2.86 -23.35 -2.94
C ARG A 150 -3.63 -22.05 -3.13
N SER A 151 -4.95 -22.16 -3.22
CA SER A 151 -5.86 -21.03 -3.47
C SER A 151 -6.42 -20.39 -2.20
N ASP A 152 -5.94 -20.80 -1.02
CA ASP A 152 -6.30 -20.29 0.32
C ASP A 152 -5.21 -19.39 0.93
N LEU A 153 -4.04 -19.28 0.29
CA LEU A 153 -2.92 -18.45 0.76
C LEU A 153 -3.28 -16.97 0.94
N TYR A 154 -4.31 -16.48 0.25
CA TYR A 154 -4.79 -15.11 0.39
C TYR A 154 -5.18 -14.76 1.84
N LEU A 155 -5.64 -15.73 2.63
CA LEU A 155 -6.00 -15.51 4.03
C LEU A 155 -4.77 -15.07 4.84
N PHE A 156 -3.67 -15.81 4.73
CA PHE A 156 -2.44 -15.50 5.46
C PHE A 156 -1.81 -14.18 4.99
N GLU A 157 -1.84 -13.90 3.68
CA GLU A 157 -1.30 -12.67 3.12
C GLU A 157 -2.08 -11.43 3.58
N LEU A 158 -3.41 -11.49 3.63
CA LEU A 158 -4.23 -10.38 4.13
C LEU A 158 -4.08 -10.19 5.64
N LEU A 159 -4.02 -11.28 6.43
CA LEU A 159 -3.77 -11.20 7.87
C LEU A 159 -2.38 -10.61 8.17
N GLN A 160 -1.35 -11.04 7.42
CA GLN A 160 -0.01 -10.50 7.58
C GLN A 160 0.04 -9.01 7.21
N ASN A 161 -0.62 -8.60 6.11
CA ASN A 161 -0.67 -7.18 5.74
C ASN A 161 -1.32 -6.33 6.84
N ALA A 162 -2.40 -6.83 7.47
CA ALA A 162 -3.03 -6.12 8.59
C ALA A 162 -2.06 -5.94 9.77
N VAL A 163 -1.28 -6.98 10.12
CA VAL A 163 -0.25 -6.90 11.16
C VAL A 163 0.89 -5.95 10.77
N ASP A 164 1.37 -6.04 9.52
CA ASP A 164 2.42 -5.16 8.98
C ASP A 164 1.98 -3.67 8.98
N ASP A 165 0.68 -3.41 8.79
CA ASP A 165 0.07 -2.07 8.88
C ASP A 165 -0.31 -1.68 10.32
N GLY A 166 0.07 -2.47 11.32
CA GLY A 166 -0.08 -2.15 12.74
C GLY A 166 -1.48 -2.33 13.30
N ALA A 167 -2.31 -3.19 12.69
CA ALA A 167 -3.66 -3.48 13.18
C ALA A 167 -3.67 -4.12 14.58
N ARG A 168 -4.60 -3.65 15.42
CA ARG A 168 -4.94 -4.25 16.72
C ARG A 168 -6.06 -5.26 16.58
N VAL A 169 -7.01 -4.96 15.71
CA VAL A 169 -8.20 -5.76 15.48
C VAL A 169 -8.29 -6.08 13.99
N VAL A 170 -8.35 -7.37 13.67
CA VAL A 170 -8.61 -7.86 12.33
C VAL A 170 -9.92 -8.64 12.34
N ARG A 171 -10.79 -8.39 11.38
CA ARG A 171 -12.09 -9.06 11.24
C ARG A 171 -12.19 -9.70 9.87
N LEU A 172 -12.62 -10.95 9.85
CA LEU A 172 -12.91 -11.70 8.64
C LEU A 172 -14.36 -12.19 8.70
N GLU A 173 -15.18 -11.74 7.76
CA GLU A 173 -16.63 -11.93 7.79
C GLU A 173 -17.14 -12.46 6.45
N LEU A 174 -17.99 -13.49 6.50
CA LEU A 174 -18.77 -13.90 5.33
C LEU A 174 -19.92 -12.91 5.13
N LEU A 175 -19.98 -12.29 3.96
CA LEU A 175 -21.05 -11.36 3.61
C LEU A 175 -22.28 -12.12 3.04
N PRO A 176 -23.46 -11.48 2.96
CA PRO A 176 -24.59 -12.04 2.21
C PRO A 176 -24.20 -12.34 0.75
N GLY A 177 -24.39 -13.58 0.32
CA GLY A 177 -23.92 -14.09 -0.98
C GLY A 177 -22.50 -14.69 -0.91
N PRO A 178 -21.92 -15.11 -2.05
CA PRO A 178 -20.58 -15.67 -2.07
C PRO A 178 -19.56 -14.54 -2.04
N ALA A 179 -19.30 -13.96 -0.86
CA ALA A 179 -18.33 -12.89 -0.66
C ALA A 179 -17.69 -12.96 0.73
N LEU A 180 -16.45 -12.48 0.83
CA LEU A 180 -15.70 -12.37 2.08
C LEU A 180 -15.27 -10.93 2.28
N ARG A 181 -15.40 -10.42 3.50
CA ARG A 181 -14.83 -9.13 3.90
C ARG A 181 -13.70 -9.37 4.89
N LEU A 182 -12.55 -8.77 4.64
CA LEU A 182 -11.53 -8.56 5.65
C LEU A 182 -11.49 -7.07 5.98
N SER A 183 -11.49 -6.72 7.26
CA SER A 183 -11.27 -5.35 7.71
C SER A 183 -10.28 -5.31 8.87
N HIS A 184 -9.47 -4.27 8.95
CA HIS A 184 -8.56 -4.06 10.08
C HIS A 184 -8.45 -2.58 10.44
N ASP A 185 -8.06 -2.30 11.68
CA ASP A 185 -7.94 -0.94 12.23
C ASP A 185 -6.51 -0.36 12.19
N GLY A 186 -5.60 -1.03 11.50
CA GLY A 186 -4.26 -0.52 11.19
C GLY A 186 -4.26 0.73 10.29
N ARG A 187 -3.10 1.08 9.76
CA ARG A 187 -2.92 2.22 8.85
C ARG A 187 -3.77 2.07 7.58
N GLY A 188 -4.33 3.19 7.11
CA GLY A 188 -5.00 3.31 5.80
C GLY A 188 -4.03 3.24 4.60
N PHE A 189 -4.58 3.32 3.40
CA PHE A 189 -3.83 3.29 2.15
C PHE A 189 -3.07 4.59 1.89
N SER A 190 -1.92 4.43 1.24
CA SER A 190 -1.14 5.48 0.60
C SER A 190 -1.11 5.28 -0.92
N PRO A 191 -0.66 6.28 -1.71
CA PRO A 191 -0.42 6.09 -3.14
C PRO A 191 0.51 4.91 -3.45
N LEU A 192 1.53 4.69 -2.59
CA LEU A 192 2.45 3.56 -2.75
C LEU A 192 1.76 2.22 -2.50
N ASP A 193 0.81 2.15 -1.57
CA ASP A 193 0.05 0.92 -1.30
C ASP A 193 -0.88 0.60 -2.47
N VAL A 194 -1.57 1.62 -3.02
CA VAL A 194 -2.40 1.46 -4.22
C VAL A 194 -1.57 0.89 -5.37
N ASN A 195 -0.38 1.44 -5.60
CA ASN A 195 0.54 0.88 -6.60
C ASN A 195 1.03 -0.52 -6.22
N GLY A 196 1.37 -0.80 -4.96
CA GLY A 196 1.79 -2.13 -4.51
C GLY A 196 0.71 -3.19 -4.72
N LEU A 197 -0.54 -2.85 -4.45
CA LEU A 197 -1.72 -3.70 -4.66
C LEU A 197 -2.08 -3.85 -6.15
N ALA A 198 -1.72 -2.89 -7.00
CA ALA A 198 -1.94 -2.92 -8.44
C ALA A 198 -0.79 -3.60 -9.21
N SER A 199 0.46 -3.34 -8.86
CA SER A 199 1.68 -3.78 -9.53
C SER A 199 2.01 -5.25 -9.28
N VAL A 200 2.98 -5.79 -10.03
CA VAL A 200 3.46 -7.16 -9.87
C VAL A 200 4.99 -7.13 -9.94
N GLY A 201 5.69 -7.88 -9.07
CA GLY A 201 7.15 -7.94 -9.05
C GLY A 201 7.84 -6.77 -8.34
N MET A 202 7.09 -5.77 -7.86
CA MET A 202 7.58 -4.63 -7.08
C MET A 202 7.15 -4.80 -5.62
N SER A 203 7.77 -5.73 -4.89
CA SER A 203 7.52 -5.82 -3.44
C SER A 203 8.18 -4.65 -2.72
N THR A 204 7.45 -3.98 -1.83
CA THR A 204 8.02 -3.02 -0.88
C THR A 204 8.62 -3.73 0.35
N LYS A 205 8.45 -5.05 0.48
CA LYS A 205 8.94 -5.83 1.64
C LYS A 205 10.42 -6.17 1.43
N GLN A 206 11.30 -5.52 2.21
CA GLN A 206 12.76 -5.63 2.11
C GLN A 206 13.32 -7.01 2.54
N SER A 207 12.52 -7.90 3.15
CA SER A 207 13.03 -9.16 3.70
C SER A 207 12.76 -10.36 2.77
N ARG A 208 13.84 -11.09 2.42
CA ARG A 208 13.80 -12.38 1.71
C ARG A 208 13.02 -13.49 2.44
N ARG A 209 12.65 -13.27 3.71
CA ARG A 209 11.97 -14.25 4.58
C ARG A 209 10.46 -14.00 4.71
N ALA A 210 9.93 -12.91 4.19
CA ALA A 210 8.48 -12.68 4.14
C ALA A 210 7.87 -13.39 2.93
N ALA A 211 6.74 -14.07 3.11
CA ALA A 211 5.97 -14.70 2.02
C ALA A 211 5.55 -13.69 0.90
N GLY A 212 5.63 -12.38 1.19
CA GLY A 212 5.40 -11.28 0.24
C GLY A 212 6.62 -10.74 -0.52
N PHE A 213 7.82 -11.34 -0.43
CA PHE A 213 9.08 -10.82 -1.00
C PHE A 213 9.06 -10.54 -2.53
N MET A 214 8.07 -11.01 -3.27
CA MET A 214 7.97 -10.82 -4.73
C MET A 214 6.77 -9.95 -5.18
N GLY A 215 6.02 -9.33 -4.27
CA GLY A 215 4.82 -8.54 -4.63
C GLY A 215 3.66 -9.45 -5.09
N ILE A 216 3.71 -10.71 -4.67
CA ILE A 216 2.80 -11.80 -5.05
C ILE A 216 1.69 -12.00 -3.99
N GLY A 217 1.92 -11.56 -2.75
CA GLY A 217 1.06 -11.88 -1.60
C GLY A 217 -0.41 -11.51 -1.80
N PHE A 218 -0.70 -10.22 -1.95
CA PHE A 218 -2.06 -9.75 -2.22
C PHE A 218 -2.66 -10.36 -3.51
N LYS A 219 -1.82 -10.69 -4.50
CA LYS A 219 -2.27 -11.27 -5.77
C LYS A 219 -2.86 -12.66 -5.62
N ALA A 220 -2.59 -13.36 -4.52
CA ALA A 220 -3.29 -14.60 -4.18
C ALA A 220 -4.82 -14.42 -4.13
N CYS A 221 -5.31 -13.22 -3.77
CA CYS A 221 -6.74 -12.89 -3.81
C CYS A 221 -7.31 -13.09 -5.21
N HIS A 222 -6.57 -12.69 -6.25
CA HIS A 222 -7.02 -12.81 -7.65
C HIS A 222 -7.05 -14.23 -8.17
N LYS A 223 -6.43 -15.20 -7.48
CA LYS A 223 -6.62 -16.62 -7.78
C LYS A 223 -7.96 -17.12 -7.25
N ARG A 224 -8.33 -16.73 -6.02
CA ARG A 224 -9.58 -17.18 -5.39
C ARG A 224 -10.80 -16.37 -5.82
N PHE A 225 -10.66 -15.07 -6.00
CA PHE A 225 -11.77 -14.15 -6.25
C PHE A 225 -11.62 -13.47 -7.60
N ALA A 226 -12.73 -13.33 -8.31
CA ALA A 226 -12.72 -12.63 -9.58
C ALA A 226 -12.60 -11.12 -9.39
N HIS A 227 -13.06 -10.58 -8.24
CA HIS A 227 -13.08 -9.14 -7.96
C HIS A 227 -12.63 -8.88 -6.53
N VAL A 228 -11.79 -7.87 -6.35
CA VAL A 228 -11.31 -7.42 -5.04
C VAL A 228 -11.49 -5.92 -4.97
N ARG A 229 -12.29 -5.46 -4.01
CA ARG A 229 -12.50 -4.04 -3.74
C ARG A 229 -11.73 -3.67 -2.49
N CYS A 230 -10.91 -2.64 -2.60
CA CYS A 230 -10.13 -2.07 -1.52
C CYS A 230 -10.72 -0.73 -1.12
N ALA A 231 -10.93 -0.49 0.17
CA ALA A 231 -11.44 0.77 0.67
C ALA A 231 -10.84 1.13 2.03
N ASP A 232 -10.61 2.42 2.23
CA ASP A 232 -10.44 3.07 3.54
C ASP A 232 -11.28 4.36 3.54
N PRO A 233 -11.19 5.25 4.56
CA PRO A 233 -11.90 6.53 4.55
C PRO A 233 -11.68 7.40 3.29
N ASP A 234 -10.49 7.32 2.70
CA ASP A 234 -9.96 8.24 1.70
C ASP A 234 -9.81 7.65 0.29
N TRP A 235 -9.58 6.34 0.19
CA TRP A 235 -9.25 5.58 -1.01
C TRP A 235 -10.30 4.51 -1.26
N ARG A 236 -10.79 4.42 -2.50
CA ARG A 236 -11.67 3.33 -2.92
C ARG A 236 -11.37 2.93 -4.34
N PHE A 237 -11.01 1.68 -4.53
CA PHE A 237 -10.69 1.18 -5.84
C PHE A 237 -10.92 -0.32 -5.94
N ASP A 238 -11.35 -0.76 -7.12
CA ASP A 238 -11.29 -2.16 -7.48
C ASP A 238 -9.84 -2.46 -7.86
N ALA A 239 -9.20 -3.30 -7.05
CA ALA A 239 -7.88 -3.83 -7.39
C ALA A 239 -8.11 -4.93 -8.42
N TRP A 240 -7.86 -4.65 -9.69
CA TRP A 240 -7.65 -5.69 -10.69
C TRP A 240 -6.15 -5.79 -10.93
N VAL A 241 -5.62 -7.01 -11.15
CA VAL A 241 -4.18 -7.22 -11.38
C VAL A 241 -3.70 -6.26 -12.49
N LEU A 242 -2.79 -5.35 -12.14
CA LEU A 242 -2.24 -4.28 -12.97
C LEU A 242 -3.23 -3.20 -13.42
N LEU A 243 -4.54 -3.32 -13.22
CA LEU A 243 -5.53 -2.38 -13.75
C LEU A 243 -6.47 -1.88 -12.66
N PRO A 244 -5.96 -1.17 -11.64
CA PRO A 244 -6.81 -0.64 -10.58
C PRO A 244 -7.83 0.33 -11.18
N ARG A 245 -9.02 0.42 -10.58
CA ARG A 245 -10.07 1.35 -11.03
C ARG A 245 -10.65 2.07 -9.84
N TRP A 246 -10.74 3.39 -9.91
CA TRP A 246 -11.41 4.17 -8.89
C TRP A 246 -12.88 3.74 -8.76
N ALA A 247 -13.36 3.61 -7.53
CA ALA A 247 -14.75 3.27 -7.25
C ALA A 247 -15.53 4.55 -6.90
N GLU A 248 -16.49 4.92 -7.76
CA GLU A 248 -17.31 6.15 -7.66
C GLU A 248 -18.40 6.08 -6.57
N ASP A 249 -18.45 5.02 -5.78
CA ASP A 249 -19.58 4.73 -4.89
C ASP A 249 -19.79 5.85 -3.85
N SER A 250 -20.98 6.44 -3.86
CA SER A 250 -21.35 7.63 -3.08
C SER A 250 -21.76 7.33 -1.65
N SER A 251 -21.95 6.06 -1.28
CA SER A 251 -22.09 5.68 0.12
C SER A 251 -20.78 6.04 0.85
N GLY A 252 -20.86 6.61 2.05
CA GLY A 252 -19.69 6.90 2.88
C GLY A 252 -18.76 5.69 3.05
N SER A 253 -17.56 5.91 3.59
CA SER A 253 -16.59 4.82 3.74
C SER A 253 -17.20 3.70 4.57
N PRO A 254 -17.00 2.41 4.18
CA PRO A 254 -17.49 1.30 4.99
C PRO A 254 -16.83 1.25 6.37
N VAL A 255 -15.74 1.99 6.58
CA VAL A 255 -15.00 2.09 7.85
C VAL A 255 -14.62 3.53 8.18
N ALA A 256 -14.61 3.85 9.47
CA ALA A 256 -14.14 5.14 9.98
C ALA A 256 -12.60 5.22 10.03
N SER A 257 -11.90 4.08 10.09
CA SER A 257 -10.44 3.98 10.12
C SER A 257 -9.98 2.62 9.61
N GLY A 258 -8.71 2.55 9.20
CA GLY A 258 -8.09 1.34 8.65
C GLY A 258 -8.66 0.92 7.31
N CYS A 259 -8.47 -0.34 6.93
CA CYS A 259 -8.73 -0.82 5.58
C CYS A 259 -9.81 -1.90 5.56
N VAL A 260 -10.50 -1.99 4.41
CA VAL A 260 -11.47 -3.03 4.06
C VAL A 260 -11.09 -3.62 2.71
N PHE A 261 -11.15 -4.94 2.64
CA PHE A 261 -11.02 -5.73 1.43
C PHE A 261 -12.28 -6.56 1.26
N GLU A 262 -13.08 -6.24 0.25
CA GLU A 262 -14.21 -7.07 -0.15
C GLU A 262 -13.80 -7.98 -1.30
N LEU A 263 -13.79 -9.28 -1.01
CA LEU A 263 -13.41 -10.34 -1.93
C LEU A 263 -14.69 -10.94 -2.51
N LEU A 264 -14.96 -10.62 -3.78
CA LEU A 264 -16.23 -10.87 -4.42
C LEU A 264 -16.10 -11.94 -5.51
N ARG A 265 -17.18 -12.70 -5.73
CA ARG A 265 -17.27 -13.73 -6.78
C ARG A 265 -16.14 -14.77 -6.67
N PRO A 266 -16.12 -15.59 -5.59
CA PRO A 266 -15.15 -16.65 -5.40
C PRO A 266 -15.25 -17.70 -6.51
N ARG A 267 -14.12 -18.03 -7.10
CA ARG A 267 -13.97 -19.17 -8.01
C ARG A 267 -14.18 -20.46 -7.20
N GLY A 268 -15.03 -21.35 -7.72
CA GLY A 268 -15.49 -22.53 -6.99
C GLY A 268 -16.67 -22.26 -6.03
N GLY A 269 -17.20 -21.03 -6.00
CA GLY A 269 -18.41 -20.68 -5.26
C GLY A 269 -18.25 -20.68 -3.73
N LEU A 270 -19.39 -20.64 -3.03
CA LEU A 270 -19.44 -20.54 -1.57
C LEU A 270 -18.83 -21.75 -0.87
N ASP A 271 -18.96 -22.96 -1.42
CA ASP A 271 -18.41 -24.17 -0.80
C ASP A 271 -16.88 -24.18 -0.80
N ALA A 272 -16.27 -23.69 -1.88
CA ALA A 272 -14.82 -23.54 -1.94
C ALA A 272 -14.34 -22.49 -0.92
N LEU A 273 -15.09 -21.39 -0.76
CA LEU A 273 -14.80 -20.38 0.26
C LEU A 273 -14.93 -20.93 1.69
N ARG A 274 -16.02 -21.67 1.97
CA ARG A 274 -16.22 -22.34 3.28
C ARG A 274 -15.13 -23.35 3.60
N ARG A 275 -14.56 -24.03 2.60
CA ARG A 275 -13.42 -24.94 2.80
C ARG A 275 -12.17 -24.18 3.23
N ASP A 276 -11.89 -23.03 2.64
CA ASP A 276 -10.74 -22.19 3.02
C ASP A 276 -10.87 -21.69 4.47
N LEU A 277 -12.08 -21.30 4.86
CA LEU A 277 -12.37 -20.72 6.17
C LEU A 277 -12.50 -21.75 7.30
N ARG A 278 -12.68 -23.03 6.94
CA ARG A 278 -12.93 -24.12 7.90
C ARG A 278 -11.82 -24.28 8.93
N TRP A 279 -10.59 -23.95 8.56
CA TRP A 279 -9.45 -24.21 9.42
C TRP A 279 -8.42 -23.09 9.31
N LEU A 280 -8.26 -22.38 10.43
CA LEU A 280 -7.11 -21.55 10.70
C LEU A 280 -6.16 -22.37 11.59
N PRO A 281 -4.88 -22.60 11.20
CA PRO A 281 -3.96 -23.31 12.07
C PRO A 281 -3.90 -22.64 13.46
N PRO A 282 -3.99 -23.40 14.57
CA PRO A 282 -3.98 -22.82 15.92
C PRO A 282 -2.73 -21.99 16.24
N SER A 283 -1.61 -22.26 15.56
CA SER A 283 -0.38 -21.50 15.70
C SER A 283 -0.40 -20.12 15.02
N VAL A 284 -1.31 -19.86 14.09
CA VAL A 284 -1.30 -18.63 13.29
C VAL A 284 -1.70 -17.40 14.10
N PRO A 285 -2.81 -17.37 14.86
CA PRO A 285 -3.16 -16.20 15.66
C PRO A 285 -2.05 -15.81 16.67
N PRO A 286 -1.47 -16.73 17.47
CA PRO A 286 -0.37 -16.39 18.37
C PRO A 286 0.87 -15.84 17.65
N LEU A 287 1.23 -16.38 16.48
CA LEU A 287 2.36 -15.89 15.69
C LEU A 287 2.13 -14.48 15.15
N LEU A 288 0.93 -14.19 14.65
CA LEU A 288 0.54 -12.86 14.17
C LEU A 288 0.49 -11.85 15.32
N ALA A 289 -0.09 -12.24 16.46
CA ALA A 289 -0.15 -11.41 17.66
C ALA A 289 1.26 -11.05 18.17
N ARG A 290 2.18 -12.03 18.21
CA ARG A 290 3.58 -11.76 18.56
C ARG A 290 4.22 -10.72 17.64
N CYS A 291 4.00 -10.83 16.33
CA CYS A 291 4.52 -9.87 15.38
C CYS A 291 3.92 -8.47 15.58
N ALA A 292 2.61 -8.38 15.81
CA ALA A 292 1.93 -7.12 16.06
C ALA A 292 2.42 -6.45 17.36
N LEU A 293 2.53 -7.20 18.44
CA LEU A 293 2.88 -6.69 19.77
C LEU A 293 4.37 -6.37 19.92
N ALA A 294 5.24 -7.02 19.15
CA ALA A 294 6.67 -6.68 19.09
C ALA A 294 6.97 -5.42 18.25
N ALA A 295 6.07 -5.01 17.35
CA ALA A 295 6.25 -3.80 16.55
C ALA A 295 6.14 -2.53 17.40
N ASP A 296 5.23 -2.49 18.38
CA ASP A 296 4.99 -1.33 19.25
C ASP A 296 6.23 -0.90 20.07
N GLN A 297 7.10 -1.86 20.44
CA GLN A 297 8.34 -1.57 21.18
C GLN A 297 9.35 -0.74 20.38
N ARG A 298 9.26 -0.73 19.05
CA ARG A 298 10.18 -0.01 18.17
C ARG A 298 9.75 1.43 17.89
N ASP A 299 8.45 1.72 18.01
CA ASP A 299 7.88 3.02 17.68
C ASP A 299 7.67 3.93 18.90
N GLY A 300 8.02 3.46 20.11
CA GLY A 300 7.94 4.24 21.35
C GLY A 300 6.51 4.41 21.91
N ASP A 301 5.53 3.74 21.31
CA ASP A 301 4.16 3.67 21.80
C ASP A 301 4.08 2.83 23.08
N ALA A 302 3.09 3.15 23.92
CA ALA A 302 2.80 2.32 25.09
C ALA A 302 2.52 0.88 24.64
N PRO A 303 3.21 -0.14 25.21
CA PRO A 303 3.07 -1.51 24.76
C PRO A 303 1.62 -1.97 24.82
N ARG A 304 1.08 -2.46 23.71
CA ARG A 304 -0.28 -2.98 23.66
C ARG A 304 -0.35 -4.28 24.46
N ALA A 305 -1.45 -4.47 25.19
CA ALA A 305 -1.66 -5.67 26.00
C ALA A 305 -2.22 -6.85 25.19
N ALA A 306 -2.90 -6.58 24.07
CA ALA A 306 -3.62 -7.61 23.31
C ALA A 306 -3.74 -7.30 21.81
N TRP A 307 -3.91 -8.37 21.03
CA TRP A 307 -4.28 -8.36 19.61
C TRP A 307 -5.51 -9.25 19.38
N GLU A 308 -6.44 -8.82 18.54
CA GLU A 308 -7.72 -9.49 18.33
C GLU A 308 -7.93 -9.90 16.87
N LEU A 309 -8.37 -11.15 16.68
CA LEU A 309 -8.87 -11.67 15.41
C LEU A 309 -10.31 -12.14 15.57
N VAL A 310 -11.22 -11.56 14.78
CA VAL A 310 -12.57 -12.11 14.60
C VAL A 310 -12.59 -12.94 13.32
N TRP A 311 -12.62 -14.26 13.48
CA TRP A 311 -12.62 -15.24 12.41
C TRP A 311 -14.02 -15.81 12.19
N VAL A 312 -14.77 -15.25 11.25
CA VAL A 312 -16.10 -15.75 10.83
C VAL A 312 -17.05 -15.93 12.02
N GLY A 313 -17.09 -14.94 12.91
CA GLY A 313 -17.94 -14.93 14.12
C GLY A 313 -17.26 -15.47 15.38
N GLU A 314 -16.12 -16.14 15.28
CA GLU A 314 -15.31 -16.55 16.43
C GLU A 314 -14.32 -15.46 16.81
N ARG A 315 -14.29 -15.08 18.08
CA ARG A 315 -13.37 -14.06 18.60
C ARG A 315 -12.17 -14.74 19.25
N LEU A 316 -10.99 -14.41 18.78
CA LEU A 316 -9.70 -14.86 19.30
C LEU A 316 -8.96 -13.64 19.82
N VAL A 317 -8.63 -13.65 21.11
CA VAL A 317 -7.81 -12.60 21.73
C VAL A 317 -6.48 -13.22 22.13
N CYS A 318 -5.38 -12.59 21.72
CA CYS A 318 -4.03 -12.97 22.11
C CYS A 318 -3.45 -11.87 22.98
N GLU A 319 -3.21 -12.18 24.24
CA GLU A 319 -2.66 -11.24 25.22
C GLU A 319 -1.18 -11.50 25.44
N ARG A 320 -0.43 -10.44 25.77
CA ARG A 320 0.93 -10.56 26.25
C ARG A 320 0.90 -10.93 27.73
N VAL A 321 1.46 -12.09 28.07
CA VAL A 321 1.73 -12.45 29.47
C VAL A 321 3.20 -12.18 29.74
N ASP A 322 3.48 -11.19 30.59
CA ASP A 322 4.83 -10.92 31.06
C ASP A 322 5.21 -12.03 32.08
N GLY A 323 6.26 -12.80 31.79
CA GLY A 323 6.74 -13.87 32.66
C GLY A 323 7.23 -13.33 34.00
N ALA A 324 6.94 -14.04 35.10
CA ALA A 324 7.37 -13.66 36.44
C ALA A 324 8.88 -13.92 36.71
N ASP A 325 9.56 -14.66 35.83
CA ASP A 325 10.95 -15.08 36.02
C ASP A 325 11.87 -14.46 34.96
N ALA A 326 12.88 -13.73 35.44
CA ALA A 326 13.79 -12.89 34.65
C ALA A 326 14.87 -13.66 33.84
N GLU A 327 14.75 -14.98 33.70
CA GLU A 327 15.76 -15.82 33.00
C GLU A 327 15.29 -16.42 31.66
N GLU A 328 14.01 -16.30 31.30
CA GLU A 328 13.52 -16.63 29.96
C GLU A 328 12.80 -15.43 29.34
N GLU A 329 13.42 -14.75 28.38
CA GLU A 329 12.79 -13.75 27.50
C GLU A 329 11.78 -14.38 26.51
N ALA A 330 10.93 -15.29 26.97
CA ALA A 330 9.89 -15.92 26.17
C ALA A 330 8.52 -15.34 26.54
N SER A 331 8.04 -14.36 25.78
CA SER A 331 6.63 -13.94 25.87
C SER A 331 5.74 -15.06 25.33
N PHE A 332 4.88 -15.62 26.19
CA PHE A 332 3.88 -16.61 25.80
C PHE A 332 2.59 -15.89 25.38
N PHE A 333 2.01 -16.33 24.26
CA PHE A 333 0.74 -15.80 23.74
C PHE A 333 -0.31 -16.89 23.85
N PHE A 334 -1.30 -16.68 24.71
CA PHE A 334 -2.43 -17.59 24.87
C PHE A 334 -3.61 -17.10 24.06
N GLN A 335 -4.33 -18.03 23.42
CA GLN A 335 -5.66 -17.75 22.91
C GLN A 335 -6.61 -17.69 24.11
N VAL A 336 -7.30 -16.57 24.29
CA VAL A 336 -8.27 -16.38 25.35
C VAL A 336 -9.68 -16.50 24.77
N ASP A 337 -10.55 -17.29 25.38
CA ASP A 337 -11.93 -17.45 24.94
C ASP A 337 -12.78 -16.18 25.23
N SER A 338 -14.06 -16.19 24.82
CA SER A 338 -14.97 -15.05 25.03
C SER A 338 -15.20 -14.66 26.49
N ASN A 339 -14.73 -15.48 27.44
CA ASN A 339 -14.88 -15.27 28.89
C ASN A 339 -13.56 -14.93 29.58
N GLY A 340 -12.45 -14.74 28.85
CA GLY A 340 -11.17 -14.40 29.46
C GLY A 340 -10.36 -15.61 29.95
N VAL A 341 -10.72 -16.85 29.55
CA VAL A 341 -10.02 -18.07 29.99
C VAL A 341 -9.00 -18.50 28.93
N PRO A 342 -7.73 -18.79 29.31
CA PRO A 342 -6.74 -19.34 28.40
C PRO A 342 -7.19 -20.70 27.82
N CYS A 343 -7.24 -20.81 26.49
CA CYS A 343 -7.46 -22.08 25.82
C CYS A 343 -6.21 -22.95 25.98
N CYS A 344 -6.30 -24.00 26.81
CA CYS A 344 -5.24 -25.00 26.97
C CYS A 344 -4.98 -25.73 25.64
N GLY A 345 -4.00 -25.28 24.86
CA GLY A 345 -3.60 -25.95 23.61
C GLY A 345 -2.17 -25.70 23.15
N CYS A 346 -1.37 -24.92 23.88
CA CYS A 346 0.04 -24.65 23.54
C CYS A 346 0.95 -24.82 24.76
N GLY A 347 0.75 -25.90 25.53
CA GLY A 347 1.79 -26.47 26.38
C GLY A 347 2.26 -27.76 25.71
N GLY A 348 3.38 -27.69 24.97
CA GLY A 348 4.08 -28.90 24.59
C GLY A 348 4.78 -29.45 25.83
N ASP A 349 4.46 -30.68 26.21
CA ASP A 349 5.27 -31.44 27.14
C ASP A 349 6.67 -31.69 26.53
N ALA A 350 7.70 -31.39 27.34
CA ALA A 350 9.13 -31.67 27.22
C ALA A 350 9.98 -30.84 26.23
#